data_AF-A0A385TRG9-F1
#
_entry.id   AF-A0A385TRG9-F1
#
_cell.length_a   1.000
_cell.length_b   1.000
_cell.length_c   1.000
_cell.angle_alpha   90.00
_cell.angle_beta   90.00
_cell.angle_gamma   90.00
#
_symmetry.space_group_name_H-M   'P 1'
#
loop_
_entity.id
_entity.type
_entity.pdbx_description
1 polymer ?
#
loop_
_entity_poly.entity_id
_entity_poly.type
_entity_poly.pdbx_seq_one_letter_code
_entity_poly.pdbx_strand_id
1 'polypeptide(L)'
;MEHGSGKTSLATFAGGCFWCMVKPFDELPGILSLVSGYTGGHTENPTYEEVGTETTGHYEAVQIRFNPDVFPYSRLLDIYWRLIDPTDAEGQFMDRGASYRSAIFVHDEAQREQAEASKRRLQLSGRFKGKIVTPILPAGPFYSAEDVHQNYYNTHRYDYNRYYEGSGRDSFAKRHWRRKEDQDELRRRLTALQYAVTQEGLDEPAYDNPYWNHASRGIYADVVNGDPLFSSTEQYDAGTGLPAFRKPLHEGYISKKGDLRGGKVRTALYGRLSGSYLGHLYHDGPQPGGLHYQVNSAALRFIPEEALVREGYGEFAGLFE
;
A
#
# COMPACT_ATOMS: atom_id res chain seq x y z
N MET A 1 -22.08 -7.45 -7.64
CA MET A 1 -22.06 -5.98 -7.52
C MET A 1 -21.32 -5.47 -8.73
N GLU A 2 -22.07 -4.95 -9.71
CA GLU A 2 -21.54 -4.35 -10.93
C GLU A 2 -20.55 -3.25 -10.54
N HIS A 3 -19.30 -3.37 -10.98
CA HIS A 3 -18.33 -2.28 -10.87
C HIS A 3 -18.88 -1.13 -11.71
N GLY A 4 -19.31 -0.07 -11.04
CA GLY A 4 -19.70 1.17 -11.69
C GLY A 4 -18.61 1.60 -12.69
N SER A 5 -19.02 2.26 -13.77
CA SER A 5 -18.15 2.83 -14.79
C SER A 5 -17.30 3.96 -14.21
N GLY A 6 -16.41 3.61 -13.29
CA GLY A 6 -15.47 4.51 -12.65
C GLY A 6 -14.44 4.97 -13.66
N LYS A 7 -13.99 6.20 -13.50
CA LYS A 7 -12.86 6.73 -14.25
C LYS A 7 -11.70 5.74 -14.17
N THR A 8 -11.05 5.46 -15.30
CA THR A 8 -9.90 4.57 -15.35
C THR A 8 -8.70 5.35 -15.86
N SER A 9 -7.55 5.20 -15.20
CA SER A 9 -6.28 5.82 -15.58
C SER A 9 -5.16 4.79 -15.59
N LEU A 10 -4.07 5.09 -16.30
CA LEU A 10 -2.86 4.27 -16.35
C LEU A 10 -1.72 4.98 -15.63
N ALA A 11 -0.94 4.24 -14.86
CA ALA A 11 0.34 4.69 -14.31
C ALA A 11 1.42 3.69 -14.70
N THR A 12 2.63 4.15 -15.02
CA THR A 12 3.73 3.25 -15.38
C THR A 12 4.99 3.62 -14.59
N PHE A 13 5.55 2.63 -13.90
CA PHE A 13 6.69 2.81 -13.00
C PHE A 13 7.78 1.78 -13.30
N ALA A 14 9.03 2.26 -13.46
CA ALA A 14 10.22 1.43 -13.42
C ALA A 14 10.96 1.64 -12.09
N GLY A 15 11.50 0.57 -11.53
CA GLY A 15 12.03 0.59 -10.18
C GLY A 15 12.89 -0.62 -9.82
N GLY A 16 13.69 -1.10 -10.77
CA GLY A 16 14.42 -2.36 -10.66
C GLY A 16 13.57 -3.54 -11.14
N CYS A 17 13.86 -4.74 -10.65
CA CYS A 17 13.11 -5.94 -11.02
C CYS A 17 11.60 -5.74 -10.85
N PHE A 18 10.84 -5.90 -11.94
CA PHE A 18 9.41 -5.65 -11.95
C PHE A 18 8.60 -6.58 -11.05
N TRP A 19 9.12 -7.76 -10.68
CA TRP A 19 8.44 -8.71 -9.79
C TRP A 19 8.24 -8.11 -8.41
N CYS A 20 9.20 -7.29 -7.98
CA CYS A 20 9.17 -6.59 -6.70
C CYS A 20 8.26 -5.36 -6.73
N MET A 21 7.95 -4.85 -7.91
CA MET A 21 7.12 -3.66 -8.10
C MET A 21 5.62 -3.98 -8.12
N VAL A 22 5.21 -5.22 -8.38
CA VAL A 22 3.78 -5.61 -8.47
C VAL A 22 3.12 -5.75 -7.08
N LYS A 23 3.66 -6.63 -6.22
CA LYS A 23 3.07 -7.00 -4.91
C LYS A 23 2.66 -5.81 -4.01
N PRO A 24 3.39 -4.69 -3.96
CA PRO A 24 3.01 -3.53 -3.14
C PRO A 24 1.70 -2.86 -3.55
N PHE A 25 1.30 -2.99 -4.82
CA PHE A 25 0.05 -2.42 -5.33
C PHE A 25 -1.08 -3.45 -5.42
N ASP A 26 -0.74 -4.73 -5.57
CA ASP A 26 -1.73 -5.77 -5.86
C ASP A 26 -2.80 -5.87 -4.77
N GLU A 27 -4.04 -6.18 -5.14
CA GLU A 27 -5.21 -6.25 -4.24
C GLU A 27 -5.54 -4.94 -3.48
N LEU A 28 -4.82 -3.82 -3.70
CA LEU A 28 -5.24 -2.54 -3.15
C LEU A 28 -6.55 -2.11 -3.81
N PRO A 29 -7.49 -1.53 -3.05
CA PRO A 29 -8.74 -1.04 -3.62
C PRO A 29 -8.46 0.03 -4.65
N GLY A 30 -9.25 0.01 -5.73
CA GLY A 30 -9.06 0.91 -6.87
C GLY A 30 -7.97 0.47 -7.86
N ILE A 31 -7.14 -0.54 -7.54
CA ILE A 31 -6.22 -1.14 -8.51
C ILE A 31 -6.97 -2.20 -9.33
N LEU A 32 -7.08 -1.97 -10.64
CA LEU A 32 -7.90 -2.76 -11.56
C LEU A 32 -7.09 -3.83 -12.31
N SER A 33 -5.83 -3.55 -12.62
CA SER A 33 -4.89 -4.54 -13.18
C SER A 33 -3.44 -4.07 -13.05
N LEU A 34 -2.52 -5.02 -12.90
CA LEU A 34 -1.07 -4.82 -12.87
C LEU A 34 -0.42 -5.71 -13.93
N VAL A 35 0.42 -5.13 -14.78
CA VAL A 35 1.13 -5.86 -15.85
C VAL A 35 2.61 -5.54 -15.76
N SER A 36 3.44 -6.57 -15.63
CA SER A 36 4.90 -6.48 -15.78
C SER A 36 5.27 -6.36 -17.26
N GLY A 37 6.23 -5.53 -17.61
CA GLY A 37 6.63 -5.35 -19.00
C GLY A 37 7.81 -4.40 -19.21
N TYR A 38 7.97 -3.98 -20.46
CA TYR A 38 9.12 -3.23 -20.93
C TYR A 38 8.68 -1.92 -21.59
N THR A 39 9.34 -0.80 -21.28
CA THR A 39 9.03 0.50 -21.89
C THR A 39 10.25 1.43 -21.90
N GLY A 40 10.15 2.56 -22.61
CA GLY A 40 11.20 3.59 -22.68
C GLY A 40 12.39 3.27 -23.60
N GLY A 41 12.47 2.06 -24.16
CA GLY A 41 13.48 1.65 -25.12
C GLY A 41 13.08 1.84 -26.57
N HIS A 42 13.90 1.29 -27.48
CA HIS A 42 13.78 1.47 -28.92
C HIS A 42 13.56 0.17 -29.70
N THR A 43 13.68 -0.99 -29.05
CA THR A 43 13.37 -2.29 -29.67
C THR A 43 11.86 -2.54 -29.62
N GLU A 44 11.26 -2.91 -30.75
CA GLU A 44 9.84 -3.28 -30.77
C GLU A 44 9.63 -4.70 -30.25
N ASN A 45 8.64 -4.90 -29.37
CA ASN A 45 8.27 -6.20 -28.80
C ASN A 45 9.45 -7.00 -28.22
N PRO A 46 10.26 -6.42 -27.32
CA PRO A 46 11.42 -7.12 -26.78
C PRO A 46 11.00 -8.28 -25.86
N THR A 47 11.83 -9.32 -25.83
CA THR A 47 11.75 -10.43 -24.86
C THR A 47 12.56 -10.14 -23.60
N TYR A 48 12.29 -10.88 -22.52
CA TYR A 48 13.07 -10.77 -21.27
C TYR A 48 14.57 -10.96 -21.51
N GLU A 49 14.93 -11.94 -22.34
CA GLU A 49 16.33 -12.24 -22.69
C GLU A 49 16.98 -11.06 -23.44
N GLU A 50 16.27 -10.45 -24.40
CA GLU A 50 16.77 -9.28 -25.13
C GLU A 50 16.94 -8.07 -24.21
N VAL A 51 15.98 -7.79 -23.32
CA VAL A 51 16.10 -6.70 -22.34
C VAL A 51 17.30 -6.94 -21.41
N GLY A 52 17.52 -8.18 -20.98
CA GLY A 52 18.68 -8.56 -20.16
C GLY A 52 20.05 -8.36 -20.82
N THR A 53 20.10 -8.16 -22.15
CA THR A 53 21.35 -7.80 -22.84
C THR A 53 21.77 -6.35 -22.65
N GLU A 54 20.89 -5.49 -22.10
CA GLU A 54 21.09 -4.05 -21.92
C GLU A 54 21.24 -3.25 -23.22
N THR A 55 20.88 -3.84 -24.37
CA THR A 55 21.01 -3.20 -25.69
C THR A 55 19.72 -2.58 -26.21
N THR A 56 18.56 -2.97 -25.69
CA THR A 56 17.25 -2.52 -26.19
C THR A 56 16.82 -1.14 -25.68
N GLY A 57 17.52 -0.62 -24.66
CA GLY A 57 17.22 0.64 -23.98
C GLY A 57 15.95 0.62 -23.13
N HIS A 58 15.28 -0.53 -23.00
CA HIS A 58 14.07 -0.65 -22.18
C HIS A 58 14.39 -0.65 -20.69
N TYR A 59 13.42 -0.18 -19.93
CA TYR A 59 13.29 -0.39 -18.50
C TYR A 59 12.37 -1.59 -18.25
N GLU A 60 12.66 -2.39 -17.23
CA GLU A 60 11.64 -3.19 -16.58
C GLU A 60 10.67 -2.27 -15.84
N ALA A 61 9.38 -2.41 -16.13
CA ALA A 61 8.35 -1.55 -15.60
C ALA A 61 7.08 -2.34 -15.26
N VAL A 62 6.24 -1.74 -14.43
CA VAL A 62 4.88 -2.18 -14.16
C VAL A 62 3.91 -1.13 -14.67
N GLN A 63 2.92 -1.54 -15.46
CA GLN A 63 1.78 -0.71 -15.84
C GLN A 63 0.59 -1.05 -14.93
N ILE A 64 0.08 -0.02 -14.27
CA ILE A 64 -1.03 -0.09 -13.33
C ILE A 64 -2.24 0.57 -13.98
N ARG A 65 -3.33 -0.18 -14.10
CA ARG A 65 -4.65 0.38 -14.41
C ARG A 65 -5.40 0.56 -13.11
N PHE A 66 -5.86 1.77 -12.84
CA PHE A 66 -6.46 2.11 -11.55
C PHE A 66 -7.64 3.09 -11.70
N ASN A 67 -8.50 3.11 -10.69
CA ASN A 67 -9.54 4.12 -10.53
C ASN A 67 -9.01 5.26 -9.64
N PRO A 68 -8.76 6.47 -10.19
CA PRO A 68 -8.19 7.58 -9.43
C PRO A 68 -9.14 8.16 -8.37
N ASP A 69 -10.44 7.86 -8.44
CA ASP A 69 -11.43 8.31 -7.46
C ASP A 69 -11.39 7.46 -6.17
N VAL A 70 -10.91 6.21 -6.29
CA VAL A 70 -10.73 5.26 -5.17
C VAL A 70 -9.27 5.26 -4.69
N PHE A 71 -8.33 5.26 -5.63
CA PHE A 71 -6.89 5.25 -5.33
C PHE A 71 -6.16 6.32 -6.15
N PRO A 72 -6.00 7.55 -5.61
CA PRO A 72 -5.41 8.66 -6.34
C PRO A 72 -3.97 8.39 -6.80
N TYR A 73 -3.57 9.00 -7.92
CA TYR A 73 -2.20 8.86 -8.46
C TYR A 73 -1.12 9.28 -7.44
N SER A 74 -1.39 10.28 -6.60
CA SER A 74 -0.51 10.70 -5.50
C SER A 74 -0.20 9.56 -4.50
N ARG A 75 -1.18 8.68 -4.23
CA ARG A 75 -0.99 7.51 -3.36
C ARG A 75 -0.14 6.44 -4.04
N LEU A 76 -0.24 6.29 -5.36
CA LEU A 76 0.66 5.42 -6.14
C LEU A 76 2.11 5.91 -6.05
N LEU A 77 2.32 7.22 -6.20
CA LEU A 77 3.63 7.86 -6.05
C LEU A 77 4.21 7.66 -4.64
N ASP A 78 3.40 7.82 -3.60
CA ASP A 78 3.85 7.62 -2.21
C ASP A 78 4.29 6.17 -1.94
N ILE A 79 3.64 5.18 -2.56
CA ILE A 79 4.10 3.78 -2.54
C ILE A 79 5.39 3.65 -3.35
N TYR A 80 5.40 4.12 -4.60
CA TYR A 80 6.52 4.01 -5.52
C TYR A 80 7.85 4.48 -4.89
N TRP A 81 7.87 5.66 -4.28
CA TRP A 81 9.07 6.21 -3.65
C TRP A 81 9.63 5.33 -2.52
N ARG A 82 8.78 4.54 -1.85
CA ARG A 82 9.20 3.61 -0.78
C ARG A 82 9.81 2.32 -1.33
N LEU A 83 9.55 2.00 -2.59
CA LEU A 83 10.01 0.76 -3.21
C LEU A 83 11.42 0.88 -3.79
N ILE A 84 11.84 2.07 -4.20
CA ILE A 84 13.09 2.30 -4.94
C ILE A 84 14.15 3.01 -4.08
N ASP A 85 15.42 2.95 -4.51
CA ASP A 85 16.43 3.94 -4.20
C ASP A 85 16.34 5.10 -5.22
N PRO A 86 15.80 6.26 -4.82
CA PRO A 86 15.61 7.38 -5.74
C PRO A 86 16.89 8.18 -6.01
N THR A 87 18.01 7.80 -5.39
CA THR A 87 19.33 8.41 -5.56
C THR A 87 20.26 7.61 -6.47
N ASP A 88 19.85 6.42 -6.90
CA ASP A 88 20.62 5.53 -7.76
C ASP A 88 20.23 5.67 -9.23
N ALA A 89 21.21 6.00 -10.07
CA ALA A 89 21.04 6.16 -11.52
C ALA A 89 21.49 4.92 -12.32
N GLU A 90 22.11 3.94 -11.69
CA GLU A 90 22.84 2.83 -12.35
C GLU A 90 22.13 1.47 -12.19
N GLY A 91 20.92 1.48 -11.64
CA GLY A 91 20.13 0.29 -11.33
C GLY A 91 19.41 0.46 -9.99
N GLN A 92 18.95 -0.65 -9.42
CA GLN A 92 18.27 -0.68 -8.14
C GLN A 92 18.77 -1.84 -7.27
N PHE A 93 19.37 -1.48 -6.14
CA PHE A 93 19.92 -2.43 -5.17
C PHE A 93 20.95 -3.38 -5.82
N MET A 94 20.71 -4.70 -5.79
CA MET A 94 21.56 -5.69 -6.43
C MET A 94 21.35 -5.79 -7.94
N ASP A 95 20.23 -5.29 -8.47
CA ASP A 95 19.97 -5.30 -9.90
C ASP A 95 20.65 -4.09 -10.55
N ARG A 96 21.67 -4.32 -11.39
CA ARG A 96 22.46 -3.28 -12.05
C ARG A 96 22.26 -3.36 -13.55
N GLY A 97 22.18 -2.21 -14.21
CA GLY A 97 21.87 -2.14 -15.64
C GLY A 97 20.92 -1.00 -15.97
N ALA A 98 20.82 -0.66 -17.25
CA ALA A 98 19.87 0.30 -17.76
C ALA A 98 18.42 -0.17 -17.56
N SER A 99 18.19 -1.47 -17.76
CA SER A 99 16.88 -2.11 -17.57
C SER A 99 16.33 -1.97 -16.15
N TYR A 100 17.21 -1.94 -15.15
CA TYR A 100 16.84 -1.88 -13.74
C TYR A 100 16.81 -0.46 -13.16
N ARG A 101 16.98 0.58 -13.96
CA ARG A 101 16.92 1.96 -13.45
C ARG A 101 15.51 2.31 -12.96
N SER A 102 15.42 3.29 -12.08
CA SER A 102 14.13 3.88 -11.70
C SER A 102 13.65 4.87 -12.75
N ALA A 103 12.33 4.95 -12.98
CA ALA A 103 11.69 6.02 -13.76
C ALA A 103 10.17 6.07 -13.46
N ILE A 104 9.59 7.26 -13.60
CA ILE A 104 8.13 7.45 -13.62
C ILE A 104 7.73 7.83 -15.05
N PHE A 105 6.90 7.01 -15.69
CA PHE A 105 6.37 7.24 -17.03
C PHE A 105 4.95 7.81 -16.92
N VAL A 106 4.82 9.11 -17.20
CA VAL A 106 3.56 9.86 -17.04
C VAL A 106 2.72 9.81 -18.31
N HIS A 107 1.42 9.58 -18.14
CA HIS A 107 0.46 9.41 -19.25
C HIS A 107 -0.26 10.71 -19.64
N ASP A 108 -0.21 11.73 -18.78
CA ASP A 108 -0.78 13.05 -19.03
C ASP A 108 -0.03 14.13 -18.22
N GLU A 109 -0.40 15.39 -18.44
CA GLU A 109 0.22 16.54 -17.75
C GLU A 109 -0.12 16.57 -16.25
N ALA A 110 -1.32 16.13 -15.85
CA ALA A 110 -1.71 16.08 -14.44
C ALA A 110 -0.84 15.08 -13.65
N GLN A 111 -0.46 13.96 -14.27
CA GLN A 111 0.51 13.02 -13.70
C GLN A 111 1.91 13.62 -13.66
N ARG A 112 2.33 14.37 -14.68
CA ARG A 112 3.62 15.08 -14.68
C ARG A 112 3.73 16.02 -13.48
N GLU A 113 2.75 16.90 -13.31
CA GLU A 113 2.71 17.86 -12.21
C GLU A 113 2.76 17.16 -10.84
N GLN A 114 1.94 16.11 -10.66
CA GLN A 114 1.92 15.35 -9.41
C GLN A 114 3.23 14.60 -9.14
N ALA A 115 3.83 13.98 -10.16
CA ALA A 115 5.11 13.27 -10.05
C ALA A 115 6.23 14.25 -9.68
N GLU A 116 6.30 15.41 -10.33
CA GLU A 116 7.30 16.44 -10.06
C GLU A 116 7.14 17.05 -8.65
N ALA A 117 5.89 17.34 -8.25
CA ALA A 117 5.58 17.79 -6.91
C ALA A 117 5.98 16.75 -5.85
N SER A 118 5.69 15.46 -6.08
CA SER A 118 6.07 14.38 -5.17
C SER A 118 7.59 14.21 -5.06
N LYS A 119 8.33 14.30 -6.19
CA LYS A 119 9.79 14.27 -6.24
C LYS A 119 10.39 15.45 -5.47
N ARG A 120 9.83 16.65 -5.65
CA ARG A 120 10.27 17.86 -4.92
C ARG A 120 10.01 17.72 -3.42
N ARG A 121 8.84 17.23 -3.01
CA ARG A 121 8.52 16.93 -1.60
C ARG A 121 9.50 15.92 -1.01
N LEU A 122 9.84 14.87 -1.76
CA LEU A 122 10.82 13.87 -1.32
C LEU A 122 12.21 14.49 -1.13
N GLN A 123 12.66 15.31 -2.08
CA GLN A 123 13.95 16.00 -1.97
C GLN A 123 13.99 16.94 -0.74
N LEU A 124 12.93 17.70 -0.50
CA LEU A 124 12.82 18.65 0.62
C LEU A 124 12.70 17.95 1.98
N SER A 125 12.23 16.70 2.02
CA SER A 125 12.12 15.93 3.27
C SER A 125 13.46 15.66 3.96
N GLY A 126 14.58 15.82 3.24
CA GLY A 126 15.92 15.50 3.75
C GLY A 126 16.12 14.01 4.06
N ARG A 127 15.20 13.12 3.63
CA ARG A 127 15.29 11.67 3.84
C ARG A 127 16.50 11.05 3.15
N PHE A 128 16.90 11.63 2.02
CA PHE A 128 18.05 11.20 1.24
C PHE A 128 19.10 12.31 1.22
N LYS A 129 20.35 11.95 1.49
CA LYS A 129 21.48 12.89 1.44
C LYS A 129 21.82 13.31 0.00
N GLY A 130 21.53 12.44 -0.97
CA GLY A 130 21.78 12.67 -2.39
C GLY A 130 20.63 13.40 -3.10
N LYS A 131 20.91 13.82 -4.33
CA LYS A 131 19.88 14.32 -5.25
C LYS A 131 18.96 13.18 -5.66
N ILE A 132 17.65 13.45 -5.73
CA ILE A 132 16.70 12.51 -6.32
C ILE A 132 16.89 12.50 -7.85
N VAL A 133 17.44 11.40 -8.38
CA VAL A 133 17.83 11.25 -9.79
C VAL A 133 16.75 10.59 -10.65
N THR A 134 15.77 9.91 -10.05
CA THR A 134 14.67 9.24 -10.77
C THR A 134 14.01 10.17 -11.79
N PRO A 135 14.10 9.88 -13.10
CA PRO A 135 13.53 10.71 -14.15
C PRO A 135 12.00 10.59 -14.20
N ILE A 136 11.37 11.65 -14.68
CA ILE A 136 9.92 11.72 -14.98
C ILE A 136 9.79 11.89 -16.49
N LEU A 137 9.44 10.81 -17.16
CA LEU A 137 9.47 10.66 -18.62
C LEU A 137 8.04 10.58 -19.16
N PRO A 138 7.76 11.06 -20.38
CA PRO A 138 6.48 10.75 -21.03
C PRO A 138 6.37 9.23 -21.25
N ALA A 139 5.18 8.68 -21.04
CA ALA A 139 4.90 7.29 -21.36
C ALA A 139 4.99 7.05 -22.88
N GLY A 140 5.71 6.01 -23.27
CA GLY A 140 5.80 5.53 -24.65
C GLY A 140 5.10 4.17 -24.82
N PRO A 141 5.43 3.41 -25.88
CA PRO A 141 4.98 2.03 -26.03
C PRO A 141 5.32 1.18 -24.78
N PHE A 142 4.38 0.34 -24.38
CA PHE A 142 4.55 -0.62 -23.29
C PHE A 142 4.33 -2.02 -23.85
N TYR A 143 5.34 -2.88 -23.70
CA TYR A 143 5.30 -4.26 -24.15
C TYR A 143 5.13 -5.17 -22.94
N SER A 144 4.05 -5.94 -22.90
CA SER A 144 3.84 -6.91 -21.82
C SER A 144 4.97 -7.92 -21.80
N ALA A 145 5.52 -8.20 -20.62
CA ALA A 145 6.41 -9.33 -20.44
C ALA A 145 5.62 -10.64 -20.59
N GLU A 146 6.37 -11.71 -20.84
CA GLU A 146 5.89 -13.07 -21.00
C GLU A 146 5.08 -13.53 -19.77
N ASP A 147 4.10 -14.42 -19.98
CA ASP A 147 3.14 -14.84 -18.94
C ASP A 147 3.81 -15.35 -17.66
N VAL A 148 4.99 -15.97 -17.79
CA VAL A 148 5.77 -16.47 -16.65
C VAL A 148 6.20 -15.36 -15.68
N HIS A 149 6.34 -14.12 -16.16
CA HIS A 149 6.72 -12.96 -15.34
C HIS A 149 5.52 -12.25 -14.71
N GLN A 150 4.30 -12.56 -15.12
CA GLN A 150 3.09 -11.98 -14.56
C GLN A 150 2.77 -12.62 -13.21
N ASN A 151 2.42 -11.80 -12.22
CA ASN A 151 2.10 -12.24 -10.85
C ASN A 151 3.18 -13.15 -10.21
N TYR A 152 4.44 -12.95 -10.59
CA TYR A 152 5.58 -13.80 -10.19
C TYR A 152 5.68 -14.01 -8.68
N TYR A 153 5.36 -12.97 -7.89
CA TYR A 153 5.39 -13.04 -6.42
C TYR A 153 4.42 -14.09 -5.84
N ASN A 154 3.36 -14.41 -6.58
CA ASN A 154 2.33 -15.38 -6.20
C ASN A 154 2.61 -16.75 -6.85
N THR A 155 2.92 -16.78 -8.15
CA THR A 155 3.13 -18.03 -8.90
C THR A 155 4.46 -18.72 -8.56
N HIS A 156 5.49 -17.97 -8.17
CA HIS A 156 6.84 -18.45 -7.84
C HIS A 156 7.25 -18.01 -6.42
N ARG A 157 6.35 -18.18 -5.45
CA ARG A 157 6.48 -17.61 -4.10
C ARG A 157 7.83 -17.92 -3.42
N TYR A 158 8.36 -19.13 -3.54
CA TYR A 158 9.64 -19.49 -2.91
C TYR A 158 10.81 -18.72 -3.52
N ASP A 159 10.92 -18.74 -4.85
CA ASP A 159 12.01 -18.06 -5.58
C ASP A 159 11.91 -16.55 -5.40
N TYR A 160 10.70 -16.00 -5.52
CA TYR A 160 10.44 -14.59 -5.24
C TYR A 160 10.87 -14.17 -3.83
N ASN A 161 10.50 -14.92 -2.78
CA ASN A 161 10.85 -14.53 -1.41
C ASN A 161 12.36 -14.56 -1.19
N ARG A 162 13.06 -15.59 -1.69
CA ARG A 162 14.52 -15.65 -1.64
C ARG A 162 15.17 -14.48 -2.38
N TYR A 163 14.66 -14.16 -3.57
CA TYR A 163 15.14 -13.03 -4.36
C TYR A 163 14.89 -11.70 -3.63
N TYR A 164 13.67 -11.47 -3.12
CA TYR A 164 13.31 -10.24 -2.41
C TYR A 164 14.19 -10.02 -1.18
N GLU A 165 14.43 -11.06 -0.37
CA GLU A 165 15.32 -11.03 0.79
C GLU A 165 16.77 -10.71 0.39
N GLY A 166 17.27 -11.32 -0.69
CA GLY A 166 18.62 -11.11 -1.20
C GLY A 166 18.83 -9.79 -1.96
N SER A 167 17.76 -9.19 -2.48
CA SER A 167 17.82 -7.99 -3.33
C SER A 167 18.37 -6.76 -2.60
N GLY A 168 18.25 -6.70 -1.27
CA GLY A 168 18.57 -5.52 -0.46
C GLY A 168 17.44 -4.49 -0.34
N ARG A 169 16.32 -4.68 -1.06
CA ARG A 169 15.17 -3.76 -1.06
C ARG A 169 14.52 -3.60 0.32
N ASP A 170 14.27 -4.69 1.03
CA ASP A 170 13.70 -4.65 2.39
C ASP A 170 14.64 -3.94 3.39
N SER A 171 15.94 -4.24 3.31
CA SER A 171 16.96 -3.59 4.14
C SER A 171 17.02 -2.09 3.87
N PHE A 172 16.94 -1.67 2.61
CA PHE A 172 16.86 -0.27 2.24
C PHE A 172 15.59 0.39 2.79
N ALA A 173 14.44 -0.26 2.61
CA ALA A 173 13.16 0.24 3.08
C ALA A 173 13.17 0.51 4.60
N LYS A 174 13.70 -0.44 5.38
CA LYS A 174 13.86 -0.30 6.84
C LYS A 174 14.76 0.87 7.22
N ARG A 175 15.91 1.04 6.54
CA ARG A 175 16.86 2.13 6.84
C ARG A 175 16.30 3.51 6.52
N HIS A 176 15.56 3.64 5.43
CA HIS A 176 15.14 4.94 4.93
C HIS A 176 13.73 5.34 5.37
N TRP A 177 12.83 4.40 5.67
CA TRP A 177 11.40 4.67 5.92
C TRP A 177 10.91 4.28 7.32
N ARG A 178 11.81 3.80 8.19
CA ARG A 178 11.54 3.51 9.60
C ARG A 178 12.58 4.19 10.49
N ARG A 179 12.89 5.45 10.18
CA ARG A 179 13.90 6.22 10.91
C ARG A 179 13.36 6.71 12.25
N LYS A 180 14.26 7.14 13.13
CA LYS A 180 13.88 7.74 14.41
C LYS A 180 13.02 8.98 14.22
N GLU A 181 13.31 9.80 13.22
CA GLU A 181 12.55 11.02 12.93
C GLU A 181 11.09 10.71 12.55
N ASP A 182 10.87 9.59 11.82
CA ASP A 182 9.52 9.13 11.46
C ASP A 182 8.74 8.69 12.72
N GLN A 183 9.43 8.02 13.66
CA GLN A 183 8.84 7.64 14.95
C GLN A 183 8.55 8.87 15.83
N ASP A 184 9.46 9.84 15.87
CA ASP A 184 9.29 11.08 16.63
C ASP A 184 8.13 11.93 16.07
N GLU A 185 7.94 11.94 14.75
CA GLU A 185 6.77 12.55 14.11
C GLU A 185 5.46 11.86 14.54
N LEU A 186 5.43 10.52 14.53
CA LEU A 186 4.27 9.77 15.01
C LEU A 186 3.99 10.03 16.50
N ARG A 187 5.03 10.09 17.36
CA ARG A 187 4.87 10.43 18.79
C ARG A 187 4.34 11.85 19.02
N ARG A 188 4.60 12.79 18.11
CA ARG A 188 4.04 14.15 18.16
C ARG A 188 2.59 14.21 17.71
N ARG A 189 2.20 13.38 16.73
CA ARG A 189 0.87 13.41 16.12
C ARG A 189 -0.16 12.54 16.84
N LEU A 190 0.28 11.42 17.40
CA LEU A 190 -0.57 10.44 18.07
C LEU A 190 -0.58 10.65 19.59
N THR A 191 -1.66 10.24 20.25
CA THR A 191 -1.64 10.11 21.72
C THR A 191 -0.70 8.96 22.14
N ALA A 192 -0.30 8.95 23.42
CA ALA A 192 0.55 7.88 23.94
C ALA A 192 -0.06 6.48 23.73
N LEU A 193 -1.38 6.34 23.95
CA LEU A 193 -2.09 5.08 23.73
C LEU A 193 -2.16 4.72 22.24
N GLN A 194 -2.49 5.66 21.36
CA GLN A 194 -2.52 5.43 19.90
C GLN A 194 -1.15 4.99 19.39
N TYR A 195 -0.07 5.59 19.87
CA TYR A 195 1.29 5.18 19.52
C TYR A 195 1.60 3.76 20.04
N ALA A 196 1.33 3.48 21.31
CA ALA A 196 1.61 2.17 21.91
C ALA A 196 0.82 1.04 21.22
N VAL A 197 -0.45 1.28 20.89
CA VAL A 197 -1.27 0.33 20.12
C VAL A 197 -0.70 0.16 18.72
N THR A 198 -0.64 1.23 17.92
CA THR A 198 -0.34 1.10 16.49
C THR A 198 1.11 0.73 16.19
N GLN A 199 2.07 1.18 16.99
CA GLN A 199 3.51 1.00 16.73
C GLN A 199 4.17 -0.06 17.61
N GLU A 200 3.68 -0.26 18.83
CA GLU A 200 4.27 -1.19 19.81
C GLU A 200 3.43 -2.47 19.98
N GLY A 201 2.25 -2.53 19.38
CA GLY A 201 1.40 -3.73 19.35
C GLY A 201 0.70 -4.02 20.67
N LEU A 202 0.44 -2.97 21.47
CA LEU A 202 -0.35 -3.02 22.69
C LEU A 202 -1.84 -3.28 22.37
N ASP A 203 -2.50 -4.08 23.20
CA ASP A 203 -3.97 -4.18 23.22
C ASP A 203 -4.50 -3.20 24.29
N GLU A 204 -5.46 -2.35 23.91
CA GLU A 204 -6.05 -1.34 24.79
C GLU A 204 -7.02 -1.97 25.84
N PRO A 205 -7.31 -1.27 26.94
CA PRO A 205 -8.22 -1.79 27.96
C PRO A 205 -9.66 -1.99 27.43
N ALA A 206 -10.25 -3.14 27.74
CA ALA A 206 -11.65 -3.43 27.46
C ALA A 206 -12.57 -2.47 28.24
N TYR A 207 -13.66 -2.03 27.59
CA TYR A 207 -14.69 -1.12 28.13
C TYR A 207 -14.22 0.30 28.51
N ASP A 208 -12.93 0.60 28.38
CA ASP A 208 -12.34 1.93 28.58
C ASP A 208 -11.73 2.45 27.28
N ASN A 209 -12.57 2.54 26.25
CA ASN A 209 -12.21 3.04 24.92
C ASN A 209 -13.44 3.66 24.25
N PRO A 210 -13.27 4.54 23.25
CA PRO A 210 -14.39 5.31 22.70
C PRO A 210 -15.31 4.51 21.76
N TYR A 211 -14.87 3.38 21.21
CA TYR A 211 -15.61 2.71 20.12
C TYR A 211 -16.23 1.34 20.47
N TRP A 212 -16.05 0.81 21.69
CA TRP A 212 -16.65 -0.48 22.05
C TRP A 212 -18.18 -0.50 21.99
N ASN A 213 -18.86 0.60 22.33
CA ASN A 213 -20.32 0.75 22.27
C ASN A 213 -20.78 1.87 21.32
N HIS A 214 -19.92 2.27 20.39
CA HIS A 214 -20.21 3.38 19.50
C HIS A 214 -21.16 2.96 18.37
N ALA A 215 -22.30 3.65 18.25
CA ALA A 215 -23.40 3.27 17.35
C ALA A 215 -23.70 4.31 16.24
N SER A 216 -22.87 5.34 16.09
CA SER A 216 -23.07 6.36 15.05
C SER A 216 -22.78 5.83 13.65
N ARG A 217 -23.47 6.39 12.65
CA ARG A 217 -23.30 6.04 11.23
C ARG A 217 -22.04 6.68 10.66
N GLY A 218 -21.17 5.88 10.04
CA GLY A 218 -19.90 6.34 9.50
C GLY A 218 -18.87 5.22 9.38
N ILE A 219 -17.64 5.58 9.05
CA ILE A 219 -16.54 4.64 8.86
C ILE A 219 -15.44 4.84 9.91
N TYR A 220 -14.63 3.81 10.08
CA TYR A 220 -13.44 3.83 10.92
C TYR A 220 -12.20 3.73 10.03
N ALA A 221 -11.39 4.79 10.02
CA ALA A 221 -10.14 4.85 9.29
C ALA A 221 -8.93 4.59 10.18
N ASP A 222 -7.82 4.12 9.61
CA ASP A 222 -6.54 4.03 10.29
C ASP A 222 -6.10 5.42 10.77
N VAL A 223 -5.83 5.55 12.07
CA VAL A 223 -5.42 6.84 12.66
C VAL A 223 -4.07 7.35 12.10
N VAL A 224 -3.24 6.48 11.54
CA VAL A 224 -1.91 6.82 11.03
C VAL A 224 -1.97 7.36 9.62
N ASN A 225 -2.64 6.71 8.68
CA ASN A 225 -2.62 7.11 7.26
C ASN A 225 -4.00 7.45 6.68
N GLY A 226 -5.08 7.29 7.46
CA GLY A 226 -6.44 7.57 7.02
C GLY A 226 -7.06 6.51 6.11
N ASP A 227 -6.46 5.34 5.94
CA ASP A 227 -7.06 4.28 5.12
C ASP A 227 -8.41 3.85 5.71
N PRO A 228 -9.50 3.75 4.91
CA PRO A 228 -10.83 3.41 5.41
C PRO A 228 -10.92 1.91 5.69
N LEU A 229 -10.85 1.52 6.98
CA LEU A 229 -10.71 0.12 7.38
C LEU A 229 -12.05 -0.59 7.56
N PHE A 230 -12.99 0.01 8.29
CA PHE A 230 -14.26 -0.62 8.68
C PHE A 230 -15.45 0.34 8.53
N SER A 231 -16.64 -0.23 8.38
CA SER A 231 -17.92 0.51 8.40
C SER A 231 -18.67 0.23 9.70
N SER A 232 -19.38 1.23 10.24
CA SER A 232 -20.27 0.99 11.38
C SER A 232 -21.43 0.06 11.04
N THR A 233 -21.79 -0.11 9.76
CA THR A 233 -22.76 -1.14 9.32
C THR A 233 -22.29 -2.57 9.58
N GLU A 234 -20.99 -2.80 9.68
CA GLU A 234 -20.39 -4.11 9.93
C GLU A 234 -20.06 -4.33 11.41
N GLN A 235 -20.21 -3.31 12.25
CA GLN A 235 -19.94 -3.35 13.68
C GLN A 235 -21.04 -4.11 14.43
N TYR A 236 -20.65 -4.83 15.49
CA TYR A 236 -21.58 -5.49 16.40
C TYR A 236 -20.99 -5.57 17.81
N ASP A 237 -21.85 -5.78 18.81
CA ASP A 237 -21.41 -6.02 20.19
C ASP A 237 -20.99 -7.48 20.36
N ALA A 238 -19.69 -7.71 20.53
CA ALA A 238 -19.12 -9.04 20.79
C ALA A 238 -19.03 -9.38 22.29
N GLY A 239 -19.42 -8.48 23.20
CA GLY A 239 -19.29 -8.66 24.65
C GLY A 239 -17.85 -8.68 25.15
N THR A 240 -16.91 -8.18 24.34
CA THR A 240 -15.48 -8.19 24.67
C THR A 240 -14.97 -6.87 25.23
N GLY A 241 -15.74 -5.79 25.10
CA GLY A 241 -15.35 -4.43 25.47
C GLY A 241 -14.38 -3.76 24.49
N LEU A 242 -14.16 -4.34 23.30
CA LEU A 242 -13.43 -3.74 22.18
C LEU A 242 -14.35 -3.66 20.95
N PRO A 243 -14.16 -2.70 20.03
CA PRO A 243 -14.93 -2.66 18.79
C PRO A 243 -14.68 -3.93 17.95
N ALA A 244 -15.77 -4.50 17.46
CA ALA A 244 -15.79 -5.74 16.69
C ALA A 244 -16.54 -5.55 15.38
N PHE A 245 -15.98 -6.08 14.30
CA PHE A 245 -16.54 -5.98 12.94
C PHE A 245 -16.63 -7.36 12.27
N ARG A 246 -17.64 -7.55 11.41
CA ARG A 246 -17.81 -8.79 10.64
C ARG A 246 -16.84 -8.90 9.46
N LYS A 247 -16.49 -7.76 8.84
CA LYS A 247 -15.55 -7.65 7.73
C LYS A 247 -15.00 -6.22 7.61
N PRO A 248 -13.84 -6.03 6.97
CA PRO A 248 -13.38 -4.70 6.58
C PRO A 248 -14.18 -4.14 5.39
N LEU A 249 -14.00 -2.85 5.12
CA LEU A 249 -14.47 -2.22 3.89
C LEU A 249 -13.85 -2.87 2.65
N HIS A 250 -12.56 -3.22 2.73
CA HIS A 250 -11.86 -3.98 1.71
C HIS A 250 -10.70 -4.79 2.33
N GLU A 251 -10.54 -6.05 1.94
CA GLU A 251 -9.46 -6.92 2.45
C GLU A 251 -8.06 -6.37 2.12
N GLY A 252 -7.94 -5.68 0.98
CA GLY A 252 -6.72 -5.02 0.55
C GLY A 252 -6.19 -3.93 1.50
N TYR A 253 -6.98 -3.43 2.45
CA TYR A 253 -6.50 -2.49 3.47
C TYR A 253 -5.84 -3.17 4.67
N ILE A 254 -5.98 -4.49 4.81
CA ILE A 254 -5.56 -5.24 6.00
C ILE A 254 -4.51 -6.28 5.65
N SER A 255 -3.44 -6.33 6.43
CA SER A 255 -2.47 -7.42 6.44
C SER A 255 -2.68 -8.34 7.63
N LYS A 256 -2.68 -9.65 7.40
CA LYS A 256 -2.85 -10.69 8.41
C LYS A 256 -1.52 -11.41 8.65
N LYS A 257 -1.11 -11.53 9.92
CA LYS A 257 0.15 -12.21 10.28
C LYS A 257 -0.09 -13.16 11.45
N GLY A 258 0.61 -14.30 11.44
CA GLY A 258 0.62 -15.19 12.60
C GLY A 258 1.23 -14.50 13.81
N ASP A 259 0.56 -14.60 14.95
CA ASP A 259 0.96 -14.05 16.24
C ASP A 259 1.06 -15.17 17.26
N LEU A 260 2.26 -15.38 17.79
CA LEU A 260 2.57 -16.41 18.80
C LEU A 260 2.77 -15.80 20.20
N ARG A 261 2.59 -14.48 20.35
CA ARG A 261 2.72 -13.80 21.64
C ARG A 261 1.72 -14.39 22.63
N GLY A 262 2.19 -14.77 23.82
CA GLY A 262 1.35 -15.32 24.88
C GLY A 262 1.00 -16.82 24.72
N GLY A 263 1.71 -17.56 23.85
CA GLY A 263 1.61 -19.02 23.78
C GLY A 263 0.36 -19.57 23.08
N LYS A 264 -0.49 -18.71 22.51
CA LYS A 264 -1.63 -19.09 21.67
C LYS A 264 -1.41 -18.59 20.25
N VAL A 265 -1.68 -19.45 19.27
CA VAL A 265 -1.67 -19.07 17.85
C VAL A 265 -2.87 -18.17 17.57
N ARG A 266 -2.60 -16.92 17.20
CA ARG A 266 -3.62 -15.94 16.78
C ARG A 266 -3.26 -15.36 15.42
N THR A 267 -4.22 -14.69 14.80
CA THR A 267 -3.99 -13.91 13.58
C THR A 267 -4.04 -12.44 13.94
N ALA A 268 -2.88 -11.77 13.96
CA ALA A 268 -2.81 -10.33 14.17
C ALA A 268 -3.14 -9.56 12.89
N LEU A 269 -3.86 -8.47 13.06
CA LEU A 269 -4.32 -7.56 12.02
C LEU A 269 -3.44 -6.31 12.00
N TYR A 270 -3.06 -5.87 10.81
CA TYR A 270 -2.30 -4.65 10.58
C TYR A 270 -2.91 -3.83 9.45
N GLY A 271 -2.89 -2.51 9.54
CA GLY A 271 -3.12 -1.64 8.39
C GLY A 271 -2.04 -1.92 7.35
N ARG A 272 -2.43 -2.20 6.11
CA ARG A 272 -1.52 -2.75 5.10
C ARG A 272 -0.38 -1.77 4.74
N LEU A 273 -0.71 -0.50 4.55
CA LEU A 273 0.25 0.52 4.10
C LEU A 273 0.88 1.31 5.26
N SER A 274 0.14 1.50 6.35
CA SER A 274 0.64 2.14 7.58
C SER A 274 1.54 1.21 8.40
N GLY A 275 1.25 -0.10 8.36
CA GLY A 275 1.83 -1.07 9.29
C GLY A 275 1.27 -0.96 10.72
N SER A 276 0.24 -0.14 10.95
CA SER A 276 -0.41 0.02 12.25
C SER A 276 -0.93 -1.32 12.75
N TYR A 277 -0.56 -1.75 13.95
CA TYR A 277 -1.25 -2.86 14.59
C TYR A 277 -2.70 -2.45 14.91
N LEU A 278 -3.64 -3.30 14.52
CA LEU A 278 -5.07 -3.04 14.67
C LEU A 278 -5.69 -3.90 15.78
N GLY A 279 -5.29 -5.18 15.89
CA GLY A 279 -5.89 -6.14 16.82
C GLY A 279 -5.78 -7.57 16.28
N HIS A 280 -6.83 -8.37 16.43
CA HIS A 280 -6.83 -9.79 16.06
C HIS A 280 -8.07 -10.21 15.27
N LEU A 281 -7.89 -11.24 14.44
CA LEU A 281 -8.96 -11.93 13.73
C LEU A 281 -9.31 -13.25 14.43
N TYR A 282 -10.59 -13.44 14.66
CA TYR A 282 -11.19 -14.65 15.19
C TYR A 282 -12.25 -15.22 14.22
N HIS A 283 -12.68 -16.45 14.48
CA HIS A 283 -13.65 -17.20 13.67
C HIS A 283 -14.94 -17.51 14.45
N ASP A 284 -15.23 -16.70 15.47
CA ASP A 284 -16.36 -16.79 16.39
C ASP A 284 -17.34 -15.62 16.21
N GLY A 285 -17.45 -15.10 14.98
CA GLY A 285 -18.38 -14.03 14.64
C GLY A 285 -19.85 -14.42 14.81
N PRO A 286 -20.79 -13.48 14.55
CA PRO A 286 -22.22 -13.66 14.87
C PRO A 286 -22.90 -14.81 14.13
N GLN A 287 -22.37 -15.20 12.98
CA GLN A 287 -22.82 -16.37 12.22
C GLN A 287 -21.89 -17.55 12.52
N PRO A 288 -22.38 -18.81 12.53
CA PRO A 288 -21.51 -19.97 12.71
C PRO A 288 -20.34 -19.97 11.72
N GLY A 289 -19.10 -19.93 12.24
CA GLY A 289 -17.88 -19.83 11.43
C GLY A 289 -17.60 -18.44 10.83
N GLY A 290 -18.36 -17.43 11.23
CA GLY A 290 -18.20 -16.05 10.80
C GLY A 290 -16.91 -15.42 11.31
N LEU A 291 -16.39 -14.45 10.56
CA LEU A 291 -15.21 -13.71 10.94
C LEU A 291 -15.55 -12.66 12.00
N HIS A 292 -14.61 -12.45 12.91
CA HIS A 292 -14.66 -11.47 13.97
C HIS A 292 -13.35 -10.67 13.97
N TYR A 293 -13.41 -9.46 13.41
CA TYR A 293 -12.33 -8.49 13.42
C TYR A 293 -12.41 -7.69 14.72
N GLN A 294 -11.70 -8.12 15.74
CA GLN A 294 -11.58 -7.39 17.01
C GLN A 294 -10.43 -6.41 16.90
N VAL A 295 -10.70 -5.12 17.07
CA VAL A 295 -9.69 -4.06 16.87
C VAL A 295 -9.65 -3.11 18.04
N ASN A 296 -8.55 -2.36 18.14
CA ASN A 296 -8.35 -1.33 19.14
C ASN A 296 -8.91 0.00 18.62
N SER A 297 -9.71 0.68 19.42
CA SER A 297 -10.22 2.02 19.12
C SER A 297 -9.09 3.02 18.93
N ALA A 298 -8.00 2.91 19.68
CA ALA A 298 -6.82 3.76 19.54
C ALA A 298 -6.06 3.55 18.22
N ALA A 299 -6.35 2.48 17.45
CA ALA A 299 -5.85 2.35 16.09
C ALA A 299 -6.75 3.07 15.05
N LEU A 300 -7.92 3.55 15.47
CA LEU A 300 -8.98 4.04 14.59
C LEU A 300 -9.28 5.53 14.81
N ARG A 301 -9.73 6.16 13.73
CA ARG A 301 -10.38 7.47 13.72
C ARG A 301 -11.76 7.29 13.09
N PHE A 302 -12.82 7.62 13.82
CA PHE A 302 -14.17 7.61 13.27
C PHE A 302 -14.41 8.83 12.38
N ILE A 303 -15.02 8.62 11.22
CA ILE A 303 -15.50 9.66 10.32
C ILE A 303 -17.02 9.50 10.19
N PRO A 304 -17.83 10.44 10.70
CA PRO A 304 -19.27 10.35 10.63
C PRO A 304 -19.75 10.48 9.18
N GLU A 305 -20.91 9.89 8.88
CA GLU A 305 -21.54 9.86 7.57
C GLU A 305 -21.60 11.25 6.90
N GLU A 306 -22.02 12.27 7.64
CA GLU A 306 -22.13 13.66 7.16
C GLU A 306 -20.79 14.33 6.84
N ALA A 307 -19.66 13.74 7.25
CA ALA A 307 -18.32 14.23 6.98
C ALA A 307 -17.62 13.48 5.83
N LEU A 308 -18.14 12.33 5.38
CA LEU A 308 -17.46 11.45 4.42
C LEU A 308 -17.02 12.18 3.16
N VAL A 309 -17.94 12.88 2.48
CA VAL A 309 -17.63 13.61 1.23
C VAL A 309 -16.60 14.70 1.46
N ARG A 310 -16.75 15.50 2.53
CA ARG A 310 -15.85 16.61 2.84
C ARG A 310 -14.45 16.14 3.19
N GLU A 311 -14.32 14.98 3.83
CA GLU A 311 -13.03 14.40 4.22
C GLU A 311 -12.41 13.48 3.16
N GLY A 312 -13.01 13.37 1.97
CA GLY A 312 -12.45 12.60 0.85
C GLY A 312 -12.81 11.10 0.85
N TYR A 313 -13.83 10.71 1.60
CA TYR A 313 -14.37 9.36 1.71
C TYR A 313 -15.74 9.21 1.02
N GLY A 314 -16.03 10.07 0.03
CA GLY A 314 -17.34 10.16 -0.61
C GLY A 314 -17.82 8.87 -1.29
N GLU A 315 -16.89 8.00 -1.71
CA GLU A 315 -17.22 6.68 -2.29
C GLU A 315 -17.97 5.76 -1.30
N PHE A 316 -17.83 5.99 0.01
CA PHE A 316 -18.47 5.19 1.06
C PHE A 316 -19.81 5.77 1.53
N ALA A 317 -20.23 6.94 1.01
CA ALA A 317 -21.49 7.57 1.42
C ALA A 317 -22.69 6.64 1.16
N GLY A 318 -22.71 5.94 0.02
CA GLY A 318 -23.77 5.01 -0.36
C GLY A 318 -23.91 3.78 0.55
N LEU A 319 -23.00 3.54 1.50
CA LEU A 319 -23.16 2.47 2.50
C LEU A 319 -24.26 2.78 3.52
N PHE A 320 -24.66 4.04 3.62
CA PHE A 320 -25.58 4.56 4.63
C PHE A 320 -26.85 5.15 4.00
N GLU A 321 -27.16 4.81 2.76
CA GLU A 321 -28.43 5.21 2.12
C GLU A 321 -29.58 4.23 2.38
#